data_AF-A0A2W4R0Y8-F1
#
_entry.id   AF-A0A2W4R0Y8-F1
#
_cell.length_a   1.000
_cell.length_b   1.000
_cell.length_c   1.000
_cell.angle_alpha   90.00
_cell.angle_beta   90.00
_cell.angle_gamma   90.00
#
_symmetry.space_group_name_H-M   'P 1'
#
loop_
_entity.id
_entity.type
_entity.pdbx_description
1 polymer ?
#
loop_
_entity_poly.entity_id
_entity_poly.type
_entity_poly.pdbx_seq_one_letter_code
_entity_poly.pdbx_strand_id
1 'polypeptide(L)'
;MNLFWYVLWFIVAVSLLVTVHEFGHYWVARRLGFRVLRFSIGFGRPLLRKVAGPDRTEYVVAAIPLGGYVKLLDEREGPVPPHELGRSFTRRPPWQRILVLLAGPAFNIGFAILVLWGMLWASGVVEVKPIVGDGAQQSPAAQAGLGRGAGFLRVNGGGVLGSR
;
A
#
# COMPACT_ATOMS: atom_id res chain seq x y z
N MET A 1 -25.24 -4.31 -7.36
CA MET A 1 -23.99 -5.05 -7.06
C MET A 1 -24.34 -6.18 -6.12
N ASN A 2 -24.14 -7.45 -6.53
CA ASN A 2 -24.50 -8.63 -5.72
C ASN A 2 -23.36 -9.03 -4.77
N LEU A 3 -23.68 -9.80 -3.72
CA LEU A 3 -22.73 -10.25 -2.69
C LEU A 3 -21.47 -10.89 -3.29
N PHE A 4 -21.64 -11.71 -4.32
CA PHE A 4 -20.54 -12.34 -5.05
C PHE A 4 -19.49 -11.33 -5.51
N TRP A 5 -19.91 -10.20 -6.06
CA TRP A 5 -19.01 -9.17 -6.55
C TRP A 5 -18.18 -8.53 -5.44
N TYR A 6 -18.80 -8.26 -4.28
CA TYR A 6 -18.08 -7.74 -3.12
C TYR A 6 -17.05 -8.73 -2.60
N VAL A 7 -17.42 -10.01 -2.49
CA VAL A 7 -16.50 -11.07 -2.03
C VAL A 7 -15.33 -11.22 -3.01
N LEU A 8 -15.59 -11.23 -4.31
CA LEU A 8 -14.54 -11.33 -5.33
C LEU A 8 -13.54 -10.18 -5.20
N TRP A 9 -14.00 -8.93 -5.18
CA TRP A 9 -13.13 -7.77 -5.06
C TRP A 9 -12.43 -7.67 -3.70
N PHE A 10 -13.08 -8.11 -2.64
CA PHE A 10 -12.45 -8.21 -1.32
C PHE A 10 -11.27 -9.17 -1.34
N ILE A 11 -11.42 -10.35 -1.93
CA ILE A 11 -10.33 -11.33 -2.08
C ILE A 11 -9.19 -10.70 -2.88
N VAL A 12 -9.49 -10.10 -4.04
CA VAL A 12 -8.47 -9.45 -4.89
C VAL A 12 -7.72 -8.36 -4.12
N ALA A 13 -8.43 -7.50 -3.40
CA ALA A 13 -7.83 -6.40 -2.63
C ALA A 13 -6.93 -6.93 -1.49
N VAL A 14 -7.40 -7.91 -0.72
CA VAL A 14 -6.62 -8.52 0.37
C VAL A 14 -5.39 -9.23 -0.18
N SER A 15 -5.54 -9.99 -1.26
CA SER A 15 -4.42 -10.70 -1.89
C SER A 15 -3.35 -9.73 -2.39
N LEU A 16 -3.74 -8.62 -2.99
CA LEU A 16 -2.81 -7.59 -3.43
C LEU A 16 -2.10 -6.95 -2.23
N LEU A 17 -2.84 -6.55 -1.20
CA LEU A 17 -2.31 -5.92 0.00
C LEU A 17 -1.31 -6.81 0.74
N VAL A 18 -1.62 -8.10 0.90
CA VAL A 18 -0.69 -9.05 1.53
C VAL A 18 0.52 -9.30 0.65
N THR A 19 0.35 -9.40 -0.68
CA THR A 19 1.50 -9.59 -1.58
C THR A 19 2.51 -8.45 -1.44
N VAL A 20 2.03 -7.20 -1.37
CA VAL A 20 2.89 -6.02 -1.15
C VAL A 20 3.55 -6.05 0.23
N HIS A 21 2.80 -6.46 1.26
CA HIS A 21 3.32 -6.62 2.63
C HIS A 21 4.49 -7.61 2.68
N GLU A 22 4.28 -8.82 2.17
CA GLU A 22 5.31 -9.86 2.13
C GLU A 22 6.50 -9.44 1.27
N PHE A 23 6.24 -8.74 0.16
CA PHE A 23 7.30 -8.19 -0.67
C PHE A 23 8.19 -7.20 0.11
N GLY A 24 7.62 -6.40 1.00
CA GLY A 24 8.37 -5.51 1.89
C GLY A 24 9.35 -6.27 2.79
N HIS A 25 8.87 -7.30 3.49
CA HIS A 25 9.72 -8.18 4.30
C HIS A 25 10.85 -8.81 3.48
N TYR A 26 10.50 -9.39 2.34
CA TYR A 26 11.44 -10.03 1.42
C TYR A 26 12.53 -9.06 0.94
N TRP A 27 12.11 -7.88 0.49
CA TRP A 27 13.01 -6.90 -0.11
C TRP A 27 14.01 -6.34 0.91
N VAL A 28 13.53 -5.96 2.10
CA VAL A 28 14.41 -5.46 3.17
C VAL A 28 15.34 -6.58 3.67
N ALA A 29 14.82 -7.80 3.86
CA ALA A 29 15.63 -8.94 4.28
C ALA A 29 16.79 -9.22 3.31
N ARG A 30 16.52 -9.21 2.00
CA ARG A 30 17.57 -9.42 0.99
C ARG A 30 18.60 -8.31 0.98
N ARG A 31 18.19 -7.05 1.15
CA ARG A 31 19.13 -5.90 1.17
C ARG A 31 20.01 -5.87 2.41
N LEU A 32 19.47 -6.29 3.54
CA LEU A 32 20.25 -6.42 4.77
C LEU A 32 21.12 -7.70 4.76
N GLY A 33 20.96 -8.58 3.76
CA GLY A 33 21.80 -9.77 3.57
C GLY A 33 21.34 -11.02 4.33
N PHE A 34 20.10 -11.02 4.84
CA PHE A 34 19.49 -12.24 5.37
C PHE A 34 19.38 -13.28 4.25
N ARG A 35 19.47 -14.56 4.62
CA ARG A 35 19.20 -15.64 3.68
C ARG A 35 17.69 -15.92 3.65
N VAL A 36 17.06 -15.68 2.50
CA VAL A 36 15.64 -15.99 2.29
C VAL A 36 15.52 -17.36 1.64
N LEU A 37 14.85 -18.28 2.32
CA LEU A 37 14.63 -19.65 1.85
C LEU A 37 13.44 -19.74 0.91
N ARG A 38 12.32 -19.11 1.29
CA ARG A 38 11.07 -19.15 0.51
C ARG A 38 10.35 -17.82 0.56
N PHE A 39 9.80 -17.42 -0.58
CA PHE A 39 8.85 -16.33 -0.72
C PHE A 39 7.55 -16.90 -1.28
N SER A 40 6.50 -16.93 -0.49
CA SER A 40 5.21 -17.50 -0.87
C SER A 40 4.14 -16.41 -0.95
N ILE A 41 3.46 -16.34 -2.09
CA ILE A 41 2.21 -15.58 -2.24
C ILE A 41 1.07 -16.59 -2.11
N GLY A 42 0.21 -16.38 -1.12
CA GLY A 42 -0.85 -17.30 -0.75
C GLY A 42 -0.41 -18.44 0.17
N PHE A 43 -1.39 -19.26 0.55
CA PHE A 43 -1.26 -20.44 1.40
C PHE A 43 -1.73 -21.73 0.71
N GLY A 44 -1.39 -22.85 1.32
CA GLY A 44 -1.85 -24.19 0.91
C GLY A 44 -1.00 -24.80 -0.19
N ARG A 45 -1.66 -25.51 -1.10
CA ARG A 45 -0.98 -26.27 -2.16
C ARG A 45 -0.27 -25.31 -3.12
N PRO A 46 1.03 -25.48 -3.40
CA PRO A 46 1.74 -24.67 -4.38
C PRO A 46 1.19 -24.97 -5.77
N LEU A 47 0.75 -23.94 -6.48
CA LEU A 47 0.33 -24.02 -7.89
C LEU A 47 1.54 -23.83 -8.80
N LEU A 48 2.35 -22.82 -8.50
CA LEU A 48 3.58 -22.52 -9.22
C LEU A 48 4.72 -22.44 -8.23
N ARG A 49 5.87 -22.98 -8.64
CA ARG A 49 7.08 -23.00 -7.84
C ARG A 49 8.29 -22.79 -8.75
N LYS A 50 9.12 -21.82 -8.40
CA LYS A 50 10.36 -21.51 -9.12
C LYS A 50 11.47 -21.25 -8.13
N VAL A 51 12.64 -21.84 -8.35
CA VAL A 51 13.85 -21.54 -7.57
C VAL A 51 14.72 -20.61 -8.38
N ALA A 52 15.10 -19.45 -7.83
CA ALA A 52 15.87 -18.46 -8.57
C ALA A 52 16.79 -17.60 -7.69
N GLY A 53 17.79 -16.98 -8.32
CA GLY A 53 18.75 -16.09 -7.70
C GLY A 53 19.94 -16.80 -7.06
N PRO A 54 20.96 -16.03 -6.61
CA PRO A 54 22.19 -16.57 -6.03
C PRO A 54 21.93 -17.36 -4.74
N ASP A 55 20.90 -16.96 -4.00
CA ASP A 55 20.49 -17.61 -2.75
C ASP A 55 19.56 -18.82 -2.95
N ARG A 56 19.28 -19.19 -4.21
CA ARG A 56 18.33 -20.26 -4.56
C ARG A 56 17.00 -20.15 -3.80
N THR A 57 16.47 -18.92 -3.68
CA THR A 57 15.20 -18.68 -3.01
C THR A 57 14.06 -19.34 -3.78
N GLU A 58 13.16 -20.00 -3.06
CA GLU A 58 11.98 -20.63 -3.61
C GLU A 58 10.81 -19.65 -3.68
N TYR A 59 10.39 -19.29 -4.88
CA TYR A 59 9.23 -18.46 -5.15
C TYR A 59 8.02 -19.37 -5.37
N VAL A 60 6.98 -19.19 -4.57
CA VAL A 60 5.76 -20.00 -4.61
C VAL A 60 4.54 -19.12 -4.82
N VAL A 61 3.67 -19.54 -5.71
CA VAL A 61 2.30 -19.03 -5.79
C VAL A 61 1.38 -20.18 -5.41
N ALA A 62 0.66 -20.03 -4.31
CA ALA A 62 -0.19 -21.07 -3.74
C ALA A 62 -1.67 -20.87 -4.08
N ALA A 63 -2.47 -21.91 -3.87
CA ALA A 63 -3.87 -21.95 -4.31
C ALA A 63 -4.78 -20.96 -3.58
N ILE A 64 -4.52 -20.69 -2.30
CA ILE A 64 -5.34 -19.79 -1.49
C ILE A 64 -4.67 -18.42 -1.47
N PRO A 65 -5.23 -17.39 -2.11
CA PRO A 65 -4.56 -16.10 -2.26
C PRO A 65 -4.72 -15.20 -1.02
N LEU A 66 -5.37 -15.69 0.04
CA LEU A 66 -5.59 -14.99 1.31
C LEU A 66 -4.38 -15.09 2.24
N GLY A 67 -3.23 -14.58 1.78
CA GLY A 67 -2.03 -14.58 2.61
C GLY A 67 -0.72 -14.66 1.87
N GLY A 68 0.32 -15.03 2.60
CA GLY A 68 1.68 -15.22 2.12
C GLY A 68 2.63 -15.34 3.30
N TYR A 69 3.88 -15.69 3.03
CA TYR A 69 4.93 -15.65 4.04
C TYR A 69 6.32 -15.57 3.41
N VAL A 70 7.23 -14.93 4.13
CA VAL A 70 8.67 -14.94 3.85
C VAL A 70 9.38 -15.84 4.86
N LYS A 71 9.92 -16.97 4.38
CA LYS A 71 10.71 -17.87 5.19
C LYS A 71 12.18 -17.46 5.18
N LEU A 72 12.67 -17.00 6.31
CA LEU A 72 14.08 -16.66 6.52
C LEU A 72 14.84 -17.87 7.08
N LEU A 73 16.14 -17.93 6.81
CA LEU A 73 17.02 -18.91 7.45
C LEU A 73 17.08 -18.62 8.95
N ASP A 74 16.69 -19.57 9.79
CA ASP A 74 16.70 -19.43 11.24
C ASP A 74 17.20 -20.71 11.92
N GLU A 75 18.11 -20.55 12.89
CA GLU A 75 18.68 -21.64 13.70
C GLU A 75 17.62 -22.34 14.58
N ARG A 76 16.50 -21.67 14.86
CA ARG A 76 15.39 -22.22 15.64
C ARG A 76 14.56 -23.24 14.87
N GLU A 77 14.58 -23.17 13.54
CA GLU A 77 13.77 -24.05 12.68
C GLU A 77 14.54 -25.28 12.19
N GLY A 78 15.86 -25.32 12.38
CA GLY A 78 16.68 -26.45 11.99
C GLY A 78 18.18 -26.13 11.97
N PRO A 79 19.03 -27.15 11.75
CA PRO A 79 20.47 -26.98 11.67
C PRO A 79 20.86 -26.09 10.49
N VAL A 80 21.72 -25.10 10.74
CA VAL A 80 22.21 -24.14 9.75
C VAL A 80 23.70 -24.41 9.47
N PRO A 81 24.14 -24.49 8.21
CA PRO A 81 25.55 -24.68 7.88
C PRO A 81 26.44 -23.56 8.45
N PRO A 82 27.65 -23.86 8.95
CA PRO A 82 28.52 -22.86 9.59
C PRO A 82 28.79 -21.61 8.73
N HIS A 83 28.89 -21.78 7.41
CA HIS A 83 29.14 -20.69 6.47
C HIS A 83 27.92 -19.77 6.23
N GLU A 84 26.70 -20.19 6.59
CA GLU A 84 25.48 -19.37 6.47
C GLU A 84 25.03 -18.77 7.81
N LEU A 85 25.66 -19.13 8.94
CA LEU A 85 25.28 -18.66 10.28
C LEU A 85 25.21 -17.13 10.39
N GLY A 86 26.16 -16.40 9.78
CA GLY A 86 26.13 -14.93 9.77
C GLY A 86 24.95 -14.32 9.00
N ARG A 87 24.25 -15.13 8.19
CA ARG A 87 23.06 -14.75 7.43
C ARG A 87 21.76 -15.29 8.04
N SER A 88 21.85 -16.04 9.14
CA SER A 88 20.67 -16.51 9.89
C SER A 88 19.97 -15.33 10.54
N PHE A 89 18.65 -15.43 10.67
CA PHE A 89 17.84 -14.43 11.34
C PHE A 89 18.30 -14.24 12.80
N THR A 90 18.56 -15.33 13.52
CA THR A 90 18.92 -15.29 14.94
C THR A 90 20.28 -14.64 15.22
N ARG A 91 21.29 -14.78 14.34
CA ARG A 91 22.61 -14.13 14.51
C ARG A 91 22.64 -12.67 14.09
N ARG A 92 21.63 -12.19 13.36
CA ARG A 92 21.61 -10.83 12.85
C ARG A 92 21.35 -9.81 13.97
N PRO A 93 21.96 -8.61 13.90
CA PRO A 93 21.73 -7.56 14.90
C PRO A 93 20.23 -7.28 15.12
N PRO A 94 19.79 -7.02 16.37
CA PRO A 94 18.39 -6.75 16.68
C PRO A 94 17.74 -5.68 15.80
N TRP A 95 18.44 -4.58 15.54
CA TRP A 95 17.92 -3.49 14.72
C TRP A 95 17.62 -3.93 13.28
N GLN A 96 18.42 -4.84 12.69
CA GLN A 96 18.16 -5.36 11.35
C GLN A 96 16.90 -6.22 11.31
N ARG A 97 16.69 -7.04 12.33
CA ARG A 97 15.47 -7.86 12.47
C ARG A 97 14.23 -6.98 12.62
N ILE A 98 14.32 -5.93 13.43
CA ILE A 98 13.24 -4.97 13.62
C ILE A 98 12.92 -4.28 12.28
N LEU A 99 13.93 -3.85 11.52
CA LEU A 99 13.70 -3.26 10.20
C LEU A 99 12.99 -4.22 9.24
N VAL A 100 13.40 -5.50 9.21
CA VAL A 100 12.71 -6.51 8.39
C VAL A 100 11.26 -6.67 8.85
N LEU A 101 10.99 -6.73 10.15
CA LEU A 101 9.63 -6.87 10.70
C LEU A 101 8.75 -5.65 10.42
N LEU A 102 9.32 -4.44 10.44
CA LEU A 102 8.59 -3.21 10.13
C LEU A 102 8.44 -2.96 8.62
N ALA A 103 9.21 -3.67 7.78
CA ALA A 103 9.19 -3.48 6.34
C ALA A 103 7.83 -3.77 5.71
N GLY A 104 7.15 -4.85 6.11
CA GLY A 104 5.83 -5.19 5.58
C GLY A 104 4.80 -4.08 5.79
N PRO A 105 4.57 -3.62 7.04
CA PRO A 105 3.71 -2.47 7.32
C PRO A 105 4.13 -1.20 6.57
N ALA A 106 5.43 -0.87 6.55
CA ALA A 106 5.92 0.32 5.86
C ALA A 106 5.63 0.30 4.35
N PHE A 107 5.79 -0.86 3.71
CA PHE A 107 5.46 -1.04 2.29
C PHE A 107 3.96 -0.91 2.02
N ASN A 108 3.10 -1.39 2.93
CA ASN A 108 1.66 -1.19 2.80
C ASN A 108 1.25 0.28 2.93
N ILE A 109 1.84 1.00 3.88
CA ILE A 109 1.61 2.45 4.02
C ILE A 109 2.06 3.19 2.76
N GLY A 110 3.26 2.88 2.26
CA GLY A 110 3.76 3.43 1.01
C GLY A 110 2.84 3.11 -0.17
N PHE A 111 2.36 1.87 -0.28
CA PHE A 111 1.41 1.45 -1.31
C PHE A 111 0.07 2.20 -1.20
N ALA A 112 -0.46 2.39 0.00
CA ALA A 112 -1.68 3.17 0.21
C ALA A 112 -1.51 4.63 -0.25
N ILE A 113 -0.37 5.26 0.06
CA ILE A 113 -0.04 6.61 -0.40
C ILE A 113 0.02 6.64 -1.94
N LEU A 114 0.69 5.67 -2.56
CA LEU A 114 0.81 5.59 -4.03
C LEU A 114 -0.55 5.41 -4.70
N VAL A 115 -1.40 4.53 -4.17
CA VAL A 115 -2.75 4.29 -4.68
C VAL A 115 -3.61 5.55 -4.53
N LEU A 116 -3.59 6.20 -3.35
CA LEU A 116 -4.33 7.43 -3.12
C LEU A 116 -3.86 8.55 -4.05
N TRP A 117 -2.55 8.74 -4.17
CA TRP A 117 -1.96 9.74 -5.06
C TRP A 117 -2.34 9.48 -6.53
N GLY A 118 -2.22 8.24 -7.00
CA GLY A 118 -2.62 7.85 -8.35
C GLY A 118 -4.11 8.05 -8.60
N MET A 119 -4.95 7.78 -7.60
CA MET A 119 -6.39 8.00 -7.69
C MET A 119 -6.71 9.50 -7.82
N LEU A 120 -6.14 10.35 -6.96
CA LEU A 120 -6.34 11.81 -7.03
C LEU A 120 -5.85 12.40 -8.36
N TRP A 121 -4.75 11.88 -8.88
CA TRP A 121 -4.22 12.31 -10.17
C TRP A 121 -5.14 11.91 -11.33
N ALA A 122 -5.71 10.70 -11.30
CA ALA A 122 -6.60 10.20 -12.34
C ALA A 122 -8.03 10.77 -12.27
N SER A 123 -8.58 11.00 -11.07
CA SER A 123 -9.96 11.49 -10.89
C SER A 123 -10.06 13.01 -10.92
N GLY A 124 -8.93 13.72 -10.83
CA GLY A 124 -8.90 15.13 -10.46
C GLY A 124 -9.37 15.34 -9.01
N VAL A 125 -9.23 16.57 -8.54
CA VAL A 125 -9.76 17.00 -7.23
C VAL A 125 -11.07 17.73 -7.49
N VAL A 126 -12.16 17.28 -6.87
CA VAL A 126 -13.44 18.01 -6.90
C VAL A 126 -13.29 19.25 -6.02
N GLU A 127 -12.93 20.36 -6.65
CA GLU A 127 -12.86 21.65 -5.96
C GLU A 127 -14.26 22.26 -5.91
N VAL A 128 -14.78 22.43 -4.70
CA VAL A 128 -16.05 23.14 -4.47
C VAL A 128 -15.79 24.62 -4.72
N LYS A 129 -16.09 25.09 -5.93
CA LYS A 129 -15.95 26.51 -6.25
C LYS A 129 -16.96 27.33 -5.44
N PRO A 130 -16.53 28.39 -4.74
CA PRO A 130 -17.41 29.26 -3.98
C PRO A 130 -18.12 30.22 -4.94
N ILE A 131 -19.15 29.71 -5.63
CA ILE A 131 -19.93 30.46 -6.61
C ILE A 131 -21.29 30.87 -6.05
N VAL A 132 -21.81 31.99 -6.54
CA VAL A 132 -23.20 32.40 -6.30
C VAL A 132 -24.16 31.42 -6.99
N GLY A 133 -24.95 30.71 -6.18
CA GLY A 133 -25.95 29.74 -6.64
C GLY A 133 -27.24 30.36 -7.18
N ASP A 134 -28.18 29.50 -7.59
CA ASP A 134 -29.33 29.85 -8.45
C ASP A 134 -30.46 30.64 -7.76
N GLY A 135 -30.38 30.86 -6.45
CA GLY A 135 -31.43 31.53 -5.66
C GLY A 135 -31.32 33.05 -5.56
N ALA A 136 -30.41 33.70 -6.31
CA ALA A 136 -30.01 35.07 -6.00
C ALA A 136 -30.93 36.18 -6.55
N GLN A 137 -31.96 35.90 -7.37
CA GLN A 137 -32.63 36.95 -8.17
C GLN A 137 -33.34 38.06 -7.38
N GLN A 138 -33.58 37.90 -6.07
CA GLN A 138 -34.09 38.96 -5.17
C GLN A 138 -33.24 39.14 -3.91
N SER A 139 -32.03 38.59 -3.90
CA SER A 139 -31.14 38.66 -2.74
C SER A 139 -30.36 39.97 -2.69
N PRO A 140 -29.91 40.41 -1.50
CA PRO A 140 -28.96 41.53 -1.38
C PRO A 140 -27.71 41.36 -2.25
N ALA A 141 -27.30 40.12 -2.53
CA ALA A 141 -26.17 39.83 -3.41
C ALA A 141 -26.44 40.22 -4.88
N ALA A 142 -27.65 39.99 -5.40
CA ALA A 142 -28.00 40.42 -6.75
C ALA A 142 -28.13 41.95 -6.86
N GLN A 143 -28.64 42.60 -5.81
CA GLN A 143 -28.67 44.08 -5.75
C GLN A 143 -27.25 44.68 -5.71
N ALA A 144 -26.29 43.96 -5.14
CA ALA A 144 -24.87 44.33 -5.14
C ALA A 144 -24.15 43.98 -6.47
N GLY A 145 -24.85 43.54 -7.51
CA GLY A 145 -24.28 43.20 -8.81
C GLY A 145 -23.52 41.87 -8.85
N LEU A 146 -23.62 41.03 -7.81
CA LEU A 146 -23.04 39.69 -7.82
C LEU A 146 -23.90 38.77 -8.68
N GLY A 147 -23.53 38.66 -9.95
CA GLY A 147 -24.18 37.78 -10.92
C GLY A 147 -24.03 36.29 -10.58
N ARG A 148 -24.96 35.47 -11.09
CA ARG A 148 -24.89 34.01 -10.99
C ARG A 148 -23.55 33.50 -11.50
N GLY A 149 -22.91 32.59 -10.75
CA GLY A 149 -21.59 32.06 -11.10
C GLY A 149 -20.41 32.97 -10.75
N ALA A 150 -20.63 34.15 -10.16
CA ALA A 150 -19.55 34.97 -9.60
C ALA A 150 -18.83 34.19 -8.48
N GLY A 151 -17.50 34.10 -8.57
CA GLY A 151 -16.66 33.43 -7.58
C GLY A 151 -16.23 34.37 -6.46
N PHE A 152 -16.26 33.90 -5.22
CA PHE A 152 -15.75 34.66 -4.08
C PHE A 152 -14.24 34.44 -3.90
N LEU A 153 -13.46 35.53 -3.94
CA LEU A 153 -12.03 35.51 -3.61
C LEU A 153 -11.79 35.77 -2.11
N ARG A 154 -12.58 36.66 -1.49
CA ARG A 154 -12.49 37.06 -0.09
C ARG A 154 -13.86 37.36 0.52
N VAL A 155 -14.06 37.06 1.80
CA VAL A 155 -15.25 37.42 2.60
C VAL A 155 -14.77 38.05 3.90
N ASN A 156 -15.28 39.24 4.24
CA ASN A 156 -14.88 40.00 5.45
C ASN A 156 -13.36 40.16 5.62
N GLY A 157 -12.63 40.35 4.51
CA GLY A 157 -11.17 40.47 4.50
C GLY A 157 -10.41 39.14 4.60
N GLY A 158 -11.05 38.02 4.94
CA GLY A 158 -10.46 36.68 4.89
C GLY A 158 -10.50 36.07 3.49
N GLY A 159 -9.48 35.29 3.11
CA GLY A 159 -9.46 34.56 1.84
C GLY A 159 -10.44 33.38 1.83
N VAL A 160 -11.08 33.13 0.69
CA VAL A 160 -11.99 31.98 0.54
C VAL A 160 -11.24 30.78 -0.04
N LEU A 161 -11.33 29.64 0.62
CA LEU A 161 -10.78 28.36 0.15
C LEU A 161 -11.50 27.94 -1.16
N GLY A 162 -10.75 27.51 -2.17
CA GLY A 162 -11.32 27.10 -3.46
C GLY A 162 -11.44 28.21 -4.51
N SER A 163 -10.77 29.36 -4.30
CA SER A 163 -10.84 30.56 -5.16
C SER A 163 -9.75 30.64 -6.24
N ARG A 164 -9.01 29.54 -6.49
CA ARG A 164 -7.97 29.46 -7.52
C ARG A 164 -8.42 28.66 -8.75
#